data_AF-A0A1F3K5D5-F1
#
_entry.id   AF-A0A1F3K5D5-F1
#
_cell.length_a   1.000
_cell.length_b   1.000
_cell.length_c   1.000
_cell.angle_alpha   90.00
_cell.angle_beta   90.00
_cell.angle_gamma   90.00
#
_symmetry.space_group_name_H-M   'P 1'
#
loop_
_entity.id
_entity.type
_entity.pdbx_description
1 polymer ?
#
loop_
_entity_poly.entity_id
_entity_poly.type
_entity_poly.pdbx_seq_one_letter_code
_entity_poly.pdbx_strand_id
1 'polypeptide(L)'
;MKWYEPNVGYASSAEEPNAFGYQQSLGLVTLESHENRTILTWDIHFNAENDDVIKMNIAVFEQSLNHDIAQNLIKIFGGRVLENYIEKKN
;
A
#
# COMPACT_ATOMS: atom_id res chain seq x y z
N MET A 1 3.43 8.23 -25.49
CA MET A 1 3.26 8.47 -24.04
C MET A 1 4.63 8.26 -23.42
N LYS A 2 5.31 9.31 -22.96
CA LYS A 2 6.69 9.21 -22.46
C LYS A 2 6.61 8.99 -20.94
N TRP A 3 7.02 7.80 -20.49
CA TRP A 3 7.28 7.52 -19.08
C TRP A 3 8.45 8.41 -18.66
N TYR A 4 8.20 9.37 -17.76
CA TYR A 4 9.21 10.30 -17.26
C TYR A 4 9.18 10.19 -15.73
N GLU A 5 10.15 9.48 -15.16
CA GLU A 5 10.35 9.41 -13.71
C GLU A 5 11.22 10.57 -13.24
N PRO A 6 10.69 11.36 -12.29
CA PRO A 6 11.37 11.49 -11.00
C PRO A 6 10.32 11.64 -9.89
N ASN A 7 9.75 10.53 -9.42
CA ASN A 7 8.93 10.44 -8.20
C ASN A 7 8.60 8.96 -7.98
N VAL A 8 9.37 8.30 -7.12
CA VAL A 8 9.35 6.84 -6.90
C VAL A 8 8.14 6.40 -6.06
N GLY A 9 6.98 7.05 -6.25
CA GLY A 9 5.79 6.77 -5.48
C GLY A 9 4.50 7.36 -6.05
N TYR A 10 3.39 6.81 -5.58
CA TYR A 10 2.03 7.20 -5.91
C TYR A 10 1.30 7.68 -4.66
N ALA A 11 0.65 8.83 -4.73
CA ALA A 11 -0.21 9.35 -3.68
C ALA A 11 -1.66 9.34 -4.15
N SER A 12 -2.57 8.94 -3.27
CA SER A 12 -4.01 8.96 -3.53
C SER A 12 -4.80 9.39 -2.29
N SER A 13 -5.95 10.01 -2.51
CA SER A 13 -6.93 10.30 -1.48
C SER A 13 -8.28 9.71 -1.90
N ALA A 14 -9.06 9.25 -0.94
CA ALA A 14 -10.44 8.84 -1.19
C ALA A 14 -11.38 10.04 -1.08
N GLU A 15 -12.37 10.11 -1.97
CA GLU A 15 -13.47 11.06 -1.85
C GLU A 15 -14.32 10.74 -0.60
N GLU A 16 -14.90 11.78 0.01
CA GLU A 16 -15.69 11.64 1.23
C GLU A 16 -17.19 11.93 0.97
N PRO A 17 -18.10 11.10 1.51
CA PRO A 17 -17.84 9.90 2.33
C PRO A 17 -17.44 8.69 1.46
N ASN A 18 -16.45 7.90 1.93
CA ASN A 18 -16.12 6.63 1.27
C ASN A 18 -16.80 5.43 1.95
N ALA A 19 -16.98 4.36 1.17
CA ALA A 19 -17.63 3.13 1.60
C ALA A 19 -16.91 2.38 2.72
N PHE A 20 -15.65 2.72 3.00
CA PHE A 20 -14.83 2.07 4.02
C PHE A 20 -14.83 2.82 5.36
N GLY A 21 -15.52 3.97 5.45
CA GLY A 21 -15.60 4.76 6.67
C GLY A 21 -14.30 5.48 7.04
N TYR A 22 -13.35 5.62 6.09
CA TYR A 22 -12.14 6.41 6.30
C TYR A 22 -12.47 7.89 6.20
N GLN A 23 -11.84 8.72 7.03
CA GLN A 23 -11.91 10.17 6.90
C GLN A 23 -10.49 10.71 6.71
N GLN A 24 -10.36 11.77 5.92
CA GLN A 24 -9.10 12.44 5.58
C GLN A 24 -8.02 11.46 5.08
N SER A 25 -8.44 10.50 4.25
CA SER A 25 -7.55 9.39 3.86
C SER A 25 -6.50 9.84 2.84
N LEU A 26 -5.24 9.44 3.09
CA LEU A 26 -4.10 9.60 2.18
C LEU A 26 -3.34 8.27 2.11
N GLY A 27 -3.34 7.64 0.95
CA GLY A 27 -2.52 6.48 0.64
C GLY A 27 -1.25 6.89 -0.09
N LEU A 28 -0.11 6.36 0.32
CA LEU A 28 1.21 6.58 -0.28
C LEU A 28 1.83 5.23 -0.61
N VAL A 29 2.21 5.01 -1.86
CA VAL A 29 3.00 3.85 -2.28
C VAL A 29 4.35 4.36 -2.71
N THR A 30 5.45 3.78 -2.23
CA THR A 30 6.80 4.09 -2.71
C THR A 30 7.52 2.82 -3.16
N LEU A 31 8.45 3.01 -4.10
CA LEU A 31 9.36 1.98 -4.59
C LEU A 31 10.78 2.46 -4.36
N GLU A 32 11.60 1.63 -3.73
CA GLU A 32 13.01 1.96 -3.47
C GLU A 32 13.90 0.83 -3.97
N SER A 33 14.97 1.19 -4.66
CA SER A 33 16.02 0.21 -5.00
C SER A 33 16.91 0.01 -3.78
N HIS A 34 17.08 -1.23 -3.35
CA HIS A 34 17.97 -1.60 -2.26
C HIS A 34 18.79 -2.82 -2.67
N GLU A 35 20.09 -2.61 -2.91
CA GLU A 35 21.01 -3.63 -3.45
C GLU A 35 20.47 -4.25 -4.77
N ASN A 36 20.15 -5.55 -4.74
CA ASN A 36 19.58 -6.31 -5.86
C ASN A 36 18.06 -6.51 -5.73
N ARG A 37 17.39 -5.64 -4.97
CA ARG A 37 15.97 -5.77 -4.61
C ARG A 37 15.23 -4.46 -4.83
N THR A 38 13.92 -4.58 -4.92
CA THR A 38 12.99 -3.46 -4.86
C THR A 38 12.15 -3.60 -3.61
N ILE A 39 12.10 -2.55 -2.80
CA ILE A 39 11.24 -2.45 -1.63
C ILE A 39 10.00 -1.67 -2.06
N LEU A 40 8.82 -2.24 -1.84
CA LEU A 40 7.55 -1.56 -1.99
C LEU A 40 7.03 -1.24 -0.60
N THR A 41 6.80 0.04 -0.33
CA THR A 41 6.16 0.50 0.90
C THR A 41 4.77 1.02 0.54
N TRP A 42 3.76 0.65 1.32
CA TRP A 42 2.42 1.20 1.20
C TRP A 42 1.95 1.71 2.56
N ASP A 43 1.97 3.03 2.72
CA ASP A 43 1.45 3.73 3.89
C ASP A 43 0.02 4.22 3.62
N ILE A 44 -0.81 4.22 4.65
CA ILE A 44 -2.12 4.86 4.62
C ILE A 44 -2.36 5.63 5.92
N HIS A 45 -2.73 6.89 5.76
CA HIS A 45 -3.10 7.80 6.83
C HIS A 45 -4.59 8.05 6.73
N PHE A 46 -5.32 7.88 7.82
CA PHE A 46 -6.76 8.15 7.87
C PHE A 46 -7.21 8.32 9.33
N ASN A 47 -8.32 9.02 9.49
CA ASN A 47 -9.11 9.00 10.72
C ASN A 47 -10.15 7.88 10.61
N ALA A 48 -10.41 7.21 11.73
CA ALA A 48 -11.39 6.15 11.86
C ALA A 48 -12.35 6.45 13.01
N GLU A 49 -13.64 6.22 12.80
CA GLU A 49 -14.65 6.42 13.85
C GLU A 49 -14.61 5.34 14.94
N ASN A 50 -14.04 4.17 14.62
CA ASN A 50 -13.89 3.05 15.55
C ASN A 50 -12.74 2.12 15.15
N ASP A 51 -12.37 1.23 16.08
CA ASP A 51 -11.28 0.27 15.90
C ASP A 51 -11.56 -0.81 14.85
N ASP A 52 -12.83 -1.10 14.52
CA ASP A 52 -13.16 -2.15 13.56
C ASP A 52 -12.81 -1.73 12.13
N VAL A 53 -12.92 -0.43 11.81
CA VAL A 53 -12.43 0.15 10.56
C VAL A 53 -10.91 -0.04 10.42
N ILE A 54 -10.17 0.13 11.53
CA ILE A 54 -8.71 -0.07 11.54
C ILE A 54 -8.36 -1.55 11.30
N LYS A 55 -9.04 -2.48 11.98
CA LYS A 55 -8.82 -3.93 11.79
C LYS A 55 -9.14 -4.37 10.37
N MET A 56 -10.25 -3.88 9.81
CA MET A 56 -10.63 -4.17 8.42
C MET A 56 -9.55 -3.69 7.46
N ASN A 57 -9.03 -2.47 7.64
CA ASN A 57 -7.97 -1.95 6.79
C ASN A 57 -6.70 -2.81 6.86
N ILE A 58 -6.26 -3.20 8.07
CA ILE A 58 -5.11 -4.09 8.25
C ILE A 58 -5.32 -5.41 7.48
N ALA A 59 -6.49 -6.05 7.63
CA ALA A 59 -6.80 -7.30 6.91
C ALA A 59 -6.78 -7.15 5.38
N VAL A 60 -7.26 -6.02 4.85
CA VAL A 60 -7.21 -5.71 3.41
C VAL A 60 -5.76 -5.58 2.93
N PHE A 61 -4.90 -4.92 3.69
CA PHE A 61 -3.48 -4.79 3.36
C PHE A 61 -2.77 -6.15 3.42
N GLU A 62 -3.05 -6.98 4.42
CA GLU A 62 -2.48 -8.33 4.52
C GLU A 62 -2.85 -9.16 3.30
N GLN A 63 -4.12 -9.15 2.89
CA GLN A 63 -4.56 -9.87 1.70
C GLN A 63 -3.88 -9.32 0.43
N SER A 64 -3.84 -7.99 0.28
CA SER A 64 -3.28 -7.32 -0.89
C SER A 64 -1.78 -7.61 -1.05
N LEU A 65 -1.02 -7.52 0.03
CA LEU A 65 0.44 -7.71 0.01
C LEU A 65 0.84 -9.19 -0.06
N ASN A 66 0.04 -10.12 0.46
CA ASN A 66 0.39 -11.54 0.43
C ASN A 66 -0.13 -12.27 -0.82
N HIS A 67 -1.24 -11.82 -1.39
CA HIS A 67 -1.95 -12.58 -2.42
C HIS A 67 -2.14 -11.81 -3.74
N ASP A 68 -2.61 -10.57 -3.71
CA ASP A 68 -3.06 -9.94 -4.95
C ASP A 68 -1.94 -9.16 -5.64
N ILE A 69 -1.39 -8.15 -4.97
CA ILE A 69 -0.39 -7.24 -5.55
C ILE A 69 0.94 -7.97 -5.72
N ALA A 70 1.43 -8.63 -4.67
CA ALA A 70 2.73 -9.28 -4.72
C ALA A 70 2.79 -10.39 -5.77
N GLN A 71 1.75 -11.22 -5.91
CA GLN A 71 1.75 -12.28 -6.91
C GLN A 71 1.68 -11.72 -8.34
N ASN A 72 0.92 -10.63 -8.55
CA ASN A 72 0.90 -9.96 -9.84
C ASN A 72 2.26 -9.36 -10.21
N LEU A 73 2.94 -8.73 -9.24
CA LEU A 73 4.29 -8.20 -9.45
C LEU A 73 5.30 -9.32 -9.75
N ILE A 74 5.27 -10.42 -9.00
CA ILE A 74 6.12 -11.60 -9.24
C ILE A 74 5.85 -12.21 -10.62
N LYS A 75 4.58 -12.30 -11.03
CA LYS A 75 4.22 -12.85 -12.34
C LYS A 75 4.76 -12.01 -13.50
N ILE A 76 4.79 -10.68 -13.35
CA ILE A 76 5.23 -9.76 -14.41
C ILE A 76 6.75 -9.62 -14.44
N PHE A 77 7.37 -9.47 -13.26
CA PHE A 77 8.78 -9.09 -13.14
C PHE A 77 9.69 -10.23 -12.66
N GLY A 78 9.11 -11.38 -12.26
CA GLY A 78 9.82 -12.43 -11.54
C GLY A 78 10.07 -12.07 -10.07
N GLY A 79 10.87 -12.90 -9.39
CA GLY A 79 11.26 -12.67 -7.99
C GLY A 79 10.44 -13.46 -6.98
N ARG A 80 10.48 -13.02 -5.71
CA ARG A 80 9.74 -13.62 -4.60
C ARG A 80 9.54 -12.60 -3.49
N VAL A 81 8.44 -12.73 -2.75
CA VAL A 81 8.27 -12.00 -1.49
C VAL A 81 9.32 -12.54 -0.50
N LEU A 82 10.05 -11.62 0.13
CA LEU A 82 11.00 -11.98 1.18
C LEU A 82 10.37 -11.80 2.56
N GLU A 83 9.64 -10.70 2.73
CA GLU A 83 9.03 -10.29 3.98
C GLU A 83 7.85 -9.36 3.69
N ASN A 84 6.82 -9.43 4.52
CA ASN A 84 5.70 -8.50 4.56
C ASN A 84 5.41 -8.21 6.04
N TYR A 85 5.22 -6.95 6.40
CA TYR A 85 4.84 -6.53 7.74
C TYR A 85 3.86 -5.37 7.67
N ILE A 86 3.01 -5.25 8.69
CA ILE A 86 2.10 -4.12 8.86
C ILE A 86 2.35 -3.52 10.24
N GLU A 87 2.60 -2.22 10.26
CA GLU A 87 2.80 -1.46 11.48
C GLU A 87 1.75 -0.37 11.59
N LYS A 88 1.09 -0.31 12.75
CA LYS A 88 0.29 0.86 13.12
C LYS A 88 1.22 1.89 13.77
N LYS A 89 1.39 3.04 13.12
CA LYS A 89 2.09 4.20 13.71
C LYS A 89 1.07 5.06 14.47
N ASN A 90 1.42 5.41 15.72
CA ASN A 90 0.62 6.29 16.58
C ASN A 90 0.94 7.75 16.32
#